data_AF-A0A9P7AFR1-F1
#
_entry.id   AF-A0A9P7AFR1-F1
#
_cell.length_a   1.000
_cell.length_b   1.000
_cell.length_c   1.000
_cell.angle_alpha   90.00
_cell.angle_beta   90.00
_cell.angle_gamma   90.00
#
_symmetry.space_group_name_H-M   'P 1'
#
loop_
_entity.id
_entity.type
_entity.pdbx_description
1 polymer ?
#
loop_
_entity_poly.entity_id
_entity_poly.type
_entity_poly.pdbx_seq_one_letter_code
_entity_poly.pdbx_strand_id
1 'polypeptide(L)'
;IGDPLARRAEEILRQSAPYPGDDLTSEETFAKDRFLIYRISAVRHIIMDHGTHLKEELEIPSFLLRNPAFFVGDWYANRLAEDCEVPKSMRRCMQRRKPMGDPIADRVEEILNRETRFPGEPIEDRFICHRTAYGDDIIYEILDQELNYVLRAEDHFLCNEKLNVAHWYAKHLLKGYKRLNTLMLSKELEWENHHLRSL
;
A
#
# COMPACT_ATOMS: atom_id res chain seq x y z
N ILE A 1 -2.63 4.61 -7.73
CA ILE A 1 -3.48 3.97 -6.67
C ILE A 1 -3.80 4.92 -5.49
N GLY A 2 -3.71 6.25 -5.70
CA GLY A 2 -3.72 7.24 -4.63
C GLY A 2 -2.38 7.27 -3.87
N ASP A 3 -2.42 7.70 -2.61
CA ASP A 3 -1.28 7.66 -1.67
C ASP A 3 -1.53 6.64 -0.54
N PRO A 4 -1.16 5.36 -0.75
CA PRO A 4 -1.36 4.33 0.24
C PRO A 4 -0.55 4.56 1.53
N LEU A 5 0.64 5.17 1.41
CA LEU A 5 1.51 5.45 2.56
C LEU A 5 0.84 6.44 3.51
N ALA A 6 0.37 7.57 2.97
CA ALA A 6 -0.31 8.60 3.74
C ALA A 6 -1.56 8.06 4.43
N ARG A 7 -2.45 7.40 3.67
CA ARG A 7 -3.70 6.82 4.20
C ARG A 7 -3.45 5.84 5.34
N ARG A 8 -2.45 4.97 5.21
CA ARG A 8 -2.12 4.00 6.28
C ARG A 8 -1.53 4.69 7.50
N ALA A 9 -0.66 5.67 7.30
CA ALA A 9 -0.08 6.42 8.38
C ALA A 9 -1.15 7.22 9.16
N GLU A 10 -2.10 7.87 8.48
CA GLU A 10 -3.25 8.55 9.11
C GLU A 10 -4.07 7.58 9.97
N GLU A 11 -4.37 6.40 9.44
CA GLU A 11 -5.11 5.37 10.15
C GLU A 11 -4.40 4.93 11.43
N ILE A 12 -3.09 4.67 11.34
CA ILE A 12 -2.26 4.29 12.50
C ILE A 12 -2.19 5.44 13.50
N LEU A 13 -1.99 6.67 13.03
CA LEU A 13 -1.86 7.82 13.91
C LEU A 13 -3.15 8.04 14.71
N ARG A 14 -4.30 7.99 14.04
CA ARG A 14 -5.62 8.10 14.67
C ARG A 14 -5.87 7.00 15.71
N GLN A 15 -5.50 5.76 15.41
CA GLN A 15 -5.69 4.63 16.34
C GLN A 15 -4.70 4.64 17.51
N SER A 16 -3.57 5.33 17.33
CA SER A 16 -2.54 5.43 18.36
C SER A 16 -2.81 6.58 19.34
N ALA A 17 -3.77 7.47 19.05
CA ALA A 17 -4.22 8.50 19.98
C ALA A 17 -4.79 7.89 21.29
N PRO A 18 -4.61 8.53 22.45
CA PRO A 18 -4.02 9.86 22.63
C PRO A 18 -2.48 9.83 22.65
N TYR A 19 -1.91 10.99 22.36
CA TYR A 19 -0.49 11.32 22.33
C TYR A 19 -0.08 12.18 23.55
N PRO A 20 1.24 12.31 23.81
CA PRO A 20 1.73 13.22 24.84
C PRO A 20 1.23 14.66 24.61
N GLY A 21 0.63 15.25 25.65
CA GLY A 21 0.08 16.60 25.59
C GLY A 21 -1.39 16.69 25.17
N ASP A 22 -2.01 15.59 24.73
CA ASP A 22 -3.42 15.58 24.35
C ASP A 22 -4.35 15.82 25.55
N ASP A 23 -5.41 16.60 25.31
CA ASP A 23 -6.54 16.72 26.24
C ASP A 23 -7.49 15.54 26.06
N LEU A 24 -7.51 14.65 27.05
CA LEU A 24 -8.37 13.45 27.05
C LEU A 24 -9.86 13.77 27.15
N THR A 25 -10.21 15.01 27.49
CA THR A 25 -11.61 15.46 27.57
C THR A 25 -12.10 16.12 26.29
N SER A 26 -11.18 16.49 25.39
CA SER A 26 -11.52 17.08 24.09
C SER A 26 -11.95 16.02 23.09
N GLU A 27 -13.06 16.26 22.40
CA GLU A 27 -13.51 15.43 21.28
C GLU A 27 -12.54 15.49 20.09
N GLU A 28 -11.81 16.60 19.92
CA GLU A 28 -10.85 16.81 18.84
C GLU A 28 -9.68 15.82 18.91
N THR A 29 -9.28 15.42 20.12
CA THR A 29 -8.22 14.42 20.37
C THR A 29 -8.50 13.10 19.66
N PHE A 30 -9.77 12.72 19.53
CA PHE A 30 -10.21 11.47 18.93
C PHE A 30 -10.95 11.67 17.60
N ALA A 31 -10.91 12.89 17.04
CA ALA A 31 -11.57 13.22 15.80
C ALA A 31 -11.02 12.37 14.64
N LYS A 32 -11.92 11.98 13.72
CA LYS A 32 -11.54 11.10 12.60
C LYS A 32 -10.63 11.78 11.58
N ASP A 33 -10.75 13.09 11.47
CA ASP A 33 -10.04 14.00 10.58
C ASP A 33 -8.91 14.75 11.30
N ARG A 34 -8.53 14.32 12.51
CA ARG A 34 -7.43 14.92 13.27
C ARG A 34 -6.12 14.95 12.48
N PHE A 35 -5.79 13.86 11.80
CA PHE A 35 -4.54 13.73 11.05
C PHE A 35 -4.81 13.83 9.55
N LEU A 36 -4.04 14.69 8.88
CA LEU A 36 -3.93 14.73 7.43
C LEU A 36 -2.47 14.54 7.05
N ILE A 37 -2.20 13.54 6.22
CA ILE A 37 -0.86 13.28 5.69
C ILE A 37 -0.90 13.43 4.18
N TYR A 38 0.04 14.19 3.63
CA TYR A 38 0.13 14.35 2.19
C TYR A 38 1.58 14.40 1.74
N ARG A 39 1.80 13.93 0.52
CA ARG A 39 3.12 13.89 -0.10
C ARG A 39 3.48 15.25 -0.66
N ILE A 40 4.67 15.74 -0.31
CA ILE A 40 5.22 16.99 -0.84
C ILE A 40 6.33 16.77 -1.87
N SER A 41 6.94 15.59 -1.88
CA SER A 41 7.94 15.18 -2.87
C SER A 41 8.04 13.67 -2.95
N ALA A 42 8.86 13.14 -3.86
CA ALA A 42 9.14 11.71 -3.94
C ALA A 42 9.69 11.11 -2.63
N VAL A 43 10.32 11.92 -1.79
CA VAL A 43 11.08 11.47 -0.61
C VAL A 43 10.53 11.97 0.73
N ARG A 44 9.50 12.84 0.73
CA ARG A 44 8.95 13.45 1.95
C ARG A 44 7.41 13.52 1.93
N HIS A 45 6.83 13.33 3.11
CA HIS A 45 5.43 13.63 3.43
C HIS A 45 5.38 14.66 4.57
N ILE A 46 4.26 15.35 4.67
CA ILE A 46 3.92 16.23 5.80
C ILE A 46 2.81 15.57 6.61
N ILE A 47 2.91 15.68 7.93
CA ILE A 47 1.86 15.33 8.90
C ILE A 47 1.30 16.65 9.45
N MET A 48 0.01 16.87 9.22
CA MET A 48 -0.78 17.90 9.89
C MET A 48 -1.63 17.23 10.99
N ASP A 49 -1.59 17.80 12.20
CA ASP A 49 -2.39 17.37 13.34
C ASP A 49 -3.28 18.52 13.81
N HIS A 50 -4.57 18.46 13.46
CA HIS A 50 -5.57 19.46 13.83
C HIS A 50 -5.96 19.43 15.31
N GLY A 51 -5.62 18.36 16.03
CA GLY A 51 -5.95 18.18 17.46
C GLY A 51 -4.86 18.70 18.40
N THR A 52 -3.75 19.20 17.87
CA THR A 52 -2.66 19.76 18.68
C THR A 52 -2.37 21.20 18.28
N HIS A 53 -1.89 22.00 19.24
CA HIS A 53 -1.40 23.35 18.98
C HIS A 53 0.06 23.36 18.50
N LEU A 54 0.53 22.29 17.85
CA LEU A 54 1.83 22.31 17.21
C LEU A 54 1.87 23.49 16.23
N LYS A 55 2.87 24.36 16.40
CA LYS A 55 3.01 25.56 15.59
C LYS A 55 3.46 25.25 14.16
N GLU A 56 4.04 24.06 13.95
CA GLU A 56 4.69 23.70 12.70
C GLU A 56 4.22 22.32 12.22
N GLU A 57 4.07 22.19 10.91
CA GLU A 57 3.79 20.92 10.25
C GLU A 57 5.00 19.98 10.38
N LEU A 58 4.76 18.70 10.67
CA LEU A 58 5.84 17.74 10.89
C LEU A 58 6.19 17.01 9.60
N GLU A 59 7.44 17.17 9.17
CA GLU A 59 7.95 16.46 8.00
C GLU A 59 8.43 15.05 8.36
N ILE A 60 8.04 14.07 7.55
CA ILE A 60 8.48 12.68 7.67
C ILE A 60 9.06 12.16 6.34
N PRO A 61 10.27 11.55 6.36
CA PRO A 61 10.82 10.90 5.19
C PRO A 61 9.95 9.73 4.69
N SER A 62 9.64 9.70 3.39
CA SER A 62 8.80 8.66 2.76
C SER A 62 9.36 7.26 2.96
N PHE A 63 10.69 7.09 3.02
CA PHE A 63 11.29 5.77 3.20
C PHE A 63 10.95 5.14 4.55
N LEU A 64 10.65 5.95 5.59
CA LEU A 64 10.16 5.43 6.87
C LEU A 64 8.74 4.88 6.72
N LEU A 65 7.85 5.61 6.05
CA LEU A 65 6.49 5.14 5.78
C LEU A 65 6.45 3.90 4.88
N ARG A 66 7.47 3.72 4.03
CA ARG A 66 7.64 2.51 3.19
C ARG A 66 8.19 1.31 3.95
N ASN A 67 8.78 1.50 5.13
CA ASN A 67 9.35 0.41 5.89
C ASN A 67 8.23 -0.33 6.64
N PRO A 68 7.94 -1.61 6.35
CA PRO A 68 6.83 -2.31 6.97
C PRO A 68 6.95 -2.45 8.48
N ALA A 69 8.17 -2.42 9.02
CA ALA A 69 8.44 -2.51 10.46
C ALA A 69 8.44 -1.14 11.15
N PHE A 70 8.20 -0.04 10.44
CA PHE A 70 8.18 1.29 11.03
C PHE A 70 6.90 1.52 11.83
N PHE A 71 7.04 2.06 13.03
CA PHE A 71 5.94 2.38 13.95
C PHE A 71 5.68 3.88 13.94
N VAL A 72 4.88 4.37 12.99
CA VAL A 72 4.65 5.81 12.81
C VAL A 72 4.02 6.47 14.04
N GLY A 73 3.13 5.76 14.75
CA GLY A 73 2.54 6.24 16.02
C GLY A 73 3.60 6.46 17.09
N ASP A 74 4.50 5.50 17.30
CA ASP A 74 5.60 5.63 18.27
C ASP A 74 6.59 6.73 17.86
N TRP A 75 6.91 6.84 16.58
CA TRP A 75 7.76 7.91 16.06
C TRP A 75 7.16 9.29 16.33
N TYR A 76 5.87 9.46 16.04
CA TYR A 76 5.15 10.71 16.24
C TYR A 76 5.06 11.07 17.74
N ALA A 77 4.68 10.12 18.60
CA ALA A 77 4.64 10.31 20.05
C ALA A 77 5.99 10.74 20.61
N ASN A 78 7.09 10.17 20.11
CA ASN A 78 8.44 10.55 20.54
C ASN A 78 8.80 11.98 20.13
N ARG A 79 8.38 12.44 18.95
CA ARG A 79 8.55 13.83 18.50
C ARG A 79 7.83 14.79 19.42
N LEU A 80 6.55 14.54 19.73
CA LEU A 80 5.79 15.35 20.68
C LEU A 80 6.40 15.35 22.08
N ALA A 81 6.88 14.19 22.54
CA ALA A 81 7.51 14.09 23.86
C ALA A 81 8.84 14.86 23.95
N GLU A 82 9.54 15.08 22.85
CA GLU A 82 10.72 15.95 22.78
C GLU A 82 10.32 17.41 22.92
N ASP A 83 9.26 17.84 22.23
CA ASP A 83 8.76 19.22 22.30
C ASP A 83 8.12 19.56 23.65
N CYS A 84 7.50 18.58 24.32
CA CYS A 84 6.89 18.74 25.65
C CYS A 84 7.82 18.41 26.83
N GLU A 85 9.12 18.17 26.59
CA GLU A 85 10.12 17.83 27.62
C GLU A 85 9.74 16.62 28.52
N VAL A 86 8.93 15.69 28.01
CA VAL A 86 8.43 14.55 28.80
C VAL A 86 9.57 13.57 29.10
N PRO A 87 9.76 13.14 30.38
CA PRO A 87 10.83 12.23 30.76
C PRO A 87 10.81 10.91 29.98
N LYS A 88 11.99 10.45 29.55
CA LYS A 88 12.16 9.20 28.78
C LYS A 88 11.55 7.97 29.47
N SER A 89 11.51 7.95 30.80
CA SER A 89 10.89 6.88 31.58
C SER A 89 9.38 6.76 31.35
N MET A 90 8.68 7.89 31.14
CA MET A 90 7.24 7.92 30.86
C MET A 90 6.91 7.63 29.39
N ARG A 91 7.85 7.89 28.46
CA ARG A 91 7.65 7.64 27.01
C ARG A 91 7.41 6.18 26.67
N ARG A 92 7.99 5.23 27.43
CA ARG A 92 7.82 3.78 27.16
C ARG A 92 6.39 3.29 27.39
N CYS A 93 5.67 3.91 28.33
CA CYS A 93 4.29 3.54 28.66
C CYS A 93 3.29 3.98 27.58
N MET A 94 3.70 4.88 26.70
CA MET A 94 2.88 5.49 25.66
C MET A 94 3.06 4.81 24.29
N GLN A 95 3.89 3.76 24.20
CA GLN A 95 4.13 3.04 22.94
C GLN A 95 2.88 2.26 22.52
N ARG A 96 2.39 2.54 21.32
CA ARG A 96 1.27 1.83 20.69
C ARG A 96 1.80 1.21 19.41
N ARG A 97 2.32 -0.01 19.57
CA ARG A 97 3.05 -0.75 18.55
C ARG A 97 2.12 -1.27 17.45
N LYS A 98 1.70 -0.39 16.54
CA LYS A 98 1.11 -0.77 15.25
C LYS A 98 2.10 -0.42 14.13
N PRO A 99 2.66 -1.42 13.43
CA PRO A 99 3.60 -1.18 12.34
C PRO A 99 2.87 -0.70 11.08
N MET A 100 3.59 -0.04 10.17
CA MET A 100 3.07 0.39 8.87
C MET A 100 2.47 -0.78 8.08
N GLY A 101 3.10 -1.95 8.11
CA GLY A 101 2.73 -3.08 7.25
C GLY A 101 3.10 -2.80 5.80
N ASP A 102 2.37 -3.37 4.84
CA ASP A 102 2.61 -3.12 3.42
C ASP A 102 1.44 -2.35 2.79
N PRO A 103 1.36 -1.03 3.03
CA PRO A 103 0.24 -0.23 2.54
C PRO A 103 0.08 -0.25 1.02
N ILE A 104 1.16 -0.46 0.26
CA ILE A 104 1.10 -0.53 -1.20
C ILE A 104 0.48 -1.86 -1.62
N ALA A 105 0.96 -2.99 -1.08
CA ALA A 105 0.39 -4.30 -1.36
C ALA A 105 -1.09 -4.36 -0.96
N ASP A 106 -1.41 -3.97 0.28
CA ASP A 106 -2.77 -3.93 0.82
C ASP A 106 -3.71 -3.11 -0.10
N ARG A 107 -3.22 -1.96 -0.60
CA ARG A 107 -4.02 -1.09 -1.48
C ARG A 107 -4.20 -1.68 -2.88
N VAL A 108 -3.20 -2.38 -3.41
CA VAL A 108 -3.31 -3.06 -4.70
C VAL A 108 -4.35 -4.18 -4.61
N GLU A 109 -4.27 -5.02 -3.57
CA GLU A 109 -5.25 -6.07 -3.30
C GLU A 109 -6.66 -5.48 -3.16
N GLU A 110 -6.83 -4.45 -2.34
CA GLU A 110 -8.13 -3.79 -2.12
C GLU A 110 -8.75 -3.30 -3.43
N ILE A 111 -7.96 -2.63 -4.29
CA ILE A 111 -8.47 -2.10 -5.55
C ILE A 111 -8.84 -3.23 -6.51
N LEU A 112 -7.96 -4.23 -6.68
CA LEU A 112 -8.22 -5.32 -7.62
C LEU A 112 -9.42 -6.16 -7.17
N ASN A 113 -9.46 -6.57 -5.90
CA ASN A 113 -10.59 -7.31 -5.34
C ASN A 113 -11.90 -6.50 -5.41
N ARG A 114 -11.87 -5.16 -5.39
CA ARG A 114 -13.08 -4.35 -5.56
C ARG A 114 -13.52 -4.18 -7.02
N GLU A 115 -12.57 -3.95 -7.92
CA GLU A 115 -12.85 -3.44 -9.27
C GLU A 115 -12.89 -4.52 -10.36
N THR A 116 -12.41 -5.73 -10.08
CA THR A 116 -12.41 -6.83 -11.07
C THR A 116 -13.38 -7.96 -10.74
N ARG A 117 -14.23 -7.79 -9.71
CA ARG A 117 -15.26 -8.78 -9.35
C ARG A 117 -16.43 -8.75 -10.34
N PHE A 118 -16.89 -9.93 -10.73
CA PHE A 118 -18.14 -10.09 -11.48
C PHE A 118 -19.34 -10.31 -10.54
N PRO A 119 -20.54 -9.85 -10.92
CA PRO A 119 -21.75 -10.13 -10.15
C PRO A 119 -21.97 -11.64 -9.96
N GLY A 120 -22.07 -12.09 -8.71
CA GLY A 120 -22.31 -13.48 -8.35
C GLY A 120 -21.06 -14.30 -8.02
N GLU A 121 -19.86 -13.73 -8.15
CA GLU A 121 -18.64 -14.37 -7.65
C GLU A 121 -18.60 -14.42 -6.12
N PRO A 122 -18.03 -15.48 -5.52
CA PRO A 122 -17.84 -15.56 -4.07
C PRO A 122 -16.96 -14.41 -3.56
N ILE A 123 -17.16 -14.01 -2.30
CA ILE A 123 -16.51 -12.85 -1.67
C ILE A 123 -15.04 -13.17 -1.28
N GLU A 124 -14.51 -14.32 -1.67
CA GLU A 124 -13.13 -14.68 -1.36
C GLU A 124 -12.15 -13.71 -2.07
N ASP A 125 -11.05 -13.39 -1.39
CA ASP A 125 -10.02 -12.53 -1.98
C ASP A 125 -9.34 -13.31 -3.10
N ARG A 126 -9.43 -12.78 -4.32
CA ARG A 126 -8.87 -13.37 -5.54
C ARG A 126 -7.41 -12.97 -5.75
N PHE A 127 -7.05 -11.77 -5.29
CA PHE A 127 -5.74 -11.18 -5.47
C PHE A 127 -4.95 -11.19 -4.17
N ILE A 128 -3.71 -11.65 -4.28
CA ILE A 128 -2.69 -11.52 -3.25
C ILE A 128 -1.52 -10.72 -3.84
N CYS A 129 -0.99 -9.78 -3.08
CA CYS A 129 0.15 -8.96 -3.44
C CYS A 129 1.27 -9.14 -2.43
N HIS A 130 2.42 -9.60 -2.92
CA HIS A 130 3.61 -9.79 -2.11
C HIS A 130 4.68 -8.80 -2.49
N ARG A 131 5.27 -8.16 -1.50
CA ARG A 131 6.47 -7.35 -1.66
C ARG A 131 7.71 -8.21 -1.51
N THR A 132 8.61 -8.09 -2.48
CA THR A 132 9.91 -8.74 -2.47
C THR A 132 11.00 -7.71 -2.69
N ALA A 133 12.02 -7.74 -1.84
CA ALA A 133 13.21 -6.91 -2.00
C ALA A 133 14.30 -7.70 -2.74
N TYR A 134 14.83 -7.12 -3.81
CA TYR A 134 15.95 -7.64 -4.59
C TYR A 134 17.08 -6.63 -4.53
N GLY A 135 17.93 -6.71 -3.50
CA GLY A 135 18.93 -5.67 -3.21
C GLY A 135 18.23 -4.37 -2.81
N ASP A 136 18.51 -3.29 -3.54
CA ASP A 136 17.89 -1.97 -3.32
C ASP A 136 16.53 -1.83 -4.04
N ASP A 137 16.20 -2.75 -4.94
CA ASP A 137 14.95 -2.71 -5.70
C ASP A 137 13.82 -3.41 -4.95
N ILE A 138 12.63 -2.81 -5.02
CA ILE A 138 11.40 -3.37 -4.45
C ILE A 138 10.45 -3.71 -5.60
N ILE A 139 10.07 -4.98 -5.68
CA ILE A 139 9.14 -5.51 -6.66
C ILE A 139 7.93 -6.06 -5.92
N TYR A 140 6.75 -5.80 -6.48
CA TYR A 140 5.48 -6.34 -6.05
C TYR A 140 5.04 -7.45 -7.01
N GLU A 141 4.78 -8.62 -6.47
CA GLU A 141 4.22 -9.78 -7.17
C GLU A 141 2.73 -9.86 -6.86
N ILE A 142 1.90 -9.67 -7.87
CA ILE A 142 0.44 -9.70 -7.79
C ILE A 142 -0.01 -11.05 -8.36
N LEU A 143 -0.49 -11.94 -7.50
CA LEU A 143 -1.04 -13.23 -7.85
C LEU A 143 -2.55 -13.11 -7.99
N ASP A 144 -3.06 -13.39 -9.19
CA ASP A 144 -4.46 -13.73 -9.42
C ASP A 144 -4.62 -15.24 -9.17
N GLN A 145 -5.21 -15.59 -8.04
CA GLN A 145 -5.33 -16.98 -7.59
C GLN A 145 -6.26 -17.81 -8.48
N GLU A 146 -7.26 -17.17 -9.10
CA GLU A 146 -8.23 -17.85 -9.95
C GLU A 146 -7.62 -18.21 -11.30
N LEU A 147 -6.86 -17.28 -11.89
CA LEU A 147 -6.19 -17.50 -13.18
C LEU A 147 -4.81 -18.15 -13.05
N ASN A 148 -4.32 -18.34 -11.82
CA ASN A 148 -2.93 -18.71 -11.52
C ASN A 148 -1.93 -17.84 -12.31
N TYR A 149 -2.20 -16.53 -12.36
CA TYR A 149 -1.47 -15.56 -13.15
C TYR A 149 -0.70 -14.60 -12.24
N VAL A 150 0.61 -14.48 -12.46
CA VAL A 150 1.47 -13.58 -11.69
C VAL A 150 1.86 -12.39 -12.54
N LEU A 151 1.61 -11.19 -12.01
CA LEU A 151 2.04 -9.93 -12.59
C LEU A 151 3.04 -9.25 -11.65
N ARG A 152 4.12 -8.70 -12.22
CA ARG A 152 5.15 -7.99 -11.45
C ARG A 152 5.08 -6.49 -11.74
N ALA A 153 5.23 -5.70 -10.70
CA ALA A 153 5.33 -4.24 -10.79
C ALA A 153 6.42 -3.71 -9.86
N GLU A 154 7.09 -2.65 -10.30
CA GLU A 154 8.08 -1.95 -9.49
C GLU A 154 7.39 -0.99 -8.51
N ASP A 155 8.00 -0.79 -7.34
CA ASP A 155 7.50 0.11 -6.29
C ASP A 155 7.17 1.52 -6.82
N HIS A 156 8.08 2.10 -7.60
CA HIS A 156 7.90 3.46 -8.13
C HIS A 156 6.69 3.57 -9.07
N PHE A 157 6.38 2.50 -9.80
CA PHE A 157 5.22 2.43 -10.69
C PHE A 157 3.91 2.37 -9.89
N LEU A 158 3.85 1.54 -8.85
CA LEU A 158 2.68 1.44 -7.98
C LEU A 158 2.45 2.71 -7.14
N CYS A 159 3.53 3.41 -6.78
CA CYS A 159 3.46 4.70 -6.09
C CYS A 159 2.94 5.87 -6.96
N ASN A 160 2.68 5.66 -8.26
CA ASN A 160 2.10 6.67 -9.13
C ASN A 160 0.62 6.88 -8.79
N GLU A 161 0.27 8.09 -8.34
CA GLU A 161 -1.09 8.46 -7.98
C GLU A 161 -2.07 8.31 -9.14
N LYS A 162 -1.61 8.60 -10.37
CA LYS A 162 -2.41 8.50 -11.61
C LYS A 162 -2.59 7.08 -12.12
N LEU A 163 -1.92 6.08 -11.50
CA LEU A 163 -2.08 4.70 -11.88
C LEU A 163 -3.47 4.18 -11.50
N ASN A 164 -4.24 3.78 -12.51
CA ASN A 164 -5.38 2.89 -12.35
C ASN A 164 -4.88 1.44 -12.47
N VAL A 165 -4.70 0.78 -11.32
CA VAL A 165 -4.13 -0.58 -11.24
C VAL A 165 -5.05 -1.63 -11.84
N ALA A 166 -6.38 -1.50 -11.70
CA ALA A 166 -7.35 -2.41 -12.29
C ALA A 166 -7.33 -2.38 -13.83
N HIS A 167 -7.29 -1.18 -14.42
CA HIS A 167 -7.16 -1.02 -15.87
C HIS A 167 -5.82 -1.51 -16.40
N TRP A 168 -4.74 -1.23 -15.67
CA TRP A 168 -3.42 -1.76 -16.00
C TRP A 168 -3.40 -3.29 -15.98
N TYR A 169 -3.96 -3.90 -14.94
CA TYR A 169 -4.12 -5.35 -14.83
C TYR A 169 -4.92 -5.95 -16.00
N ALA A 170 -6.09 -5.37 -16.32
CA ALA A 170 -6.93 -5.82 -17.42
C ALA A 170 -6.22 -5.79 -18.79
N LYS A 171 -5.39 -4.75 -19.04
CA LYS A 171 -4.55 -4.68 -20.25
C LYS A 171 -3.53 -5.81 -20.30
N HIS A 172 -2.90 -6.14 -19.18
CA HIS A 172 -1.94 -7.24 -19.11
C HIS A 172 -2.60 -8.60 -19.34
N LEU A 173 -3.78 -8.84 -18.76
CA LEU A 173 -4.58 -10.04 -19.05
C LEU A 173 -4.92 -10.17 -20.53
N LEU A 174 -5.42 -9.09 -21.15
CA LEU A 174 -5.77 -9.12 -22.58
C LEU A 174 -4.55 -9.44 -23.46
N LYS A 175 -3.38 -8.89 -23.11
CA LYS A 175 -2.13 -9.19 -23.82
C LYS A 175 -1.70 -10.64 -23.62
N GLY A 176 -1.83 -11.17 -22.40
CA GLY A 176 -1.57 -12.58 -22.07
C GLY A 176 -2.48 -13.52 -22.87
N TYR A 177 -3.78 -13.25 -22.88
CA TYR A 177 -4.78 -14.01 -23.64
C TYR A 177 -4.48 -14.01 -25.15
N LYS A 178 -4.21 -12.84 -25.74
CA LYS A 178 -3.83 -12.75 -27.16
C LYS A 178 -2.59 -13.59 -27.48
N ARG A 179 -1.58 -13.54 -26.62
CA ARG A 179 -0.35 -14.32 -26.78
C ARG A 179 -0.62 -15.82 -26.72
N LEU A 180 -1.44 -16.27 -25.76
CA LEU A 180 -1.84 -17.68 -25.64
C LEU A 180 -2.60 -18.15 -26.87
N ASN A 181 -3.58 -17.37 -27.36
CA ASN A 181 -4.32 -17.70 -28.57
C ASN A 181 -3.41 -17.81 -29.80
N THR A 182 -2.46 -16.89 -29.98
CA THR A 182 -1.50 -16.98 -31.08
C THR A 182 -0.65 -18.25 -30.98
N LEU A 183 -0.19 -18.61 -29.78
CA LEU A 183 0.60 -19.82 -29.56
C LEU A 183 -0.19 -21.10 -29.82
N MET A 184 -1.46 -21.16 -29.38
CA MET A 184 -2.32 -22.32 -29.63
C MET A 184 -2.58 -22.52 -31.12
N LEU A 185 -2.97 -21.45 -31.83
CA LEU A 185 -3.18 -21.50 -33.29
C LEU A 185 -1.90 -21.90 -34.05
N SER A 186 -0.72 -21.42 -33.63
CA SER A 186 0.55 -21.81 -34.26
C SER A 186 0.89 -23.29 -34.05
N LYS A 187 0.58 -23.85 -32.88
CA LYS A 187 0.85 -25.26 -32.56
C LYS A 187 -0.10 -26.22 -33.27
N GLU A 188 -1.36 -25.83 -33.44
CA GLU A 188 -2.32 -26.60 -34.24
C GLU A 188 -1.85 -26.73 -35.70
N LEU A 189 -1.40 -25.62 -36.29
CA LEU A 189 -0.81 -25.59 -37.63
C LEU A 189 0.45 -26.47 -37.75
N GLU A 190 1.33 -26.48 -36.74
CA GLU A 190 2.52 -27.35 -36.73
C GLU A 190 2.16 -28.84 -36.62
N TRP A 191 1.15 -29.17 -35.79
CA TRP A 191 0.68 -30.54 -35.61
C TRP A 191 0.01 -31.10 -36.87
N GLU A 192 -0.85 -30.32 -37.52
CA GLU A 192 -1.49 -30.68 -38.81
C GLU A 192 -0.44 -30.90 -39.91
N ASN A 193 0.55 -30.01 -40.01
CA ASN A 193 1.63 -30.13 -40.99
C ASN A 193 2.52 -31.36 -40.75
N HIS A 194 2.75 -31.73 -39.48
CA HIS A 194 3.51 -32.94 -39.18
C HIS A 194 2.73 -34.21 -39.54
N HIS A 195 1.41 -34.24 -39.33
CA HIS A 195 0.57 -35.40 -39.70
C HIS A 195 0.42 -35.56 -41.22
N LEU A 196 0.29 -34.46 -41.96
CA LEU A 196 0.19 -34.48 -43.42
C LEU A 196 1.49 -34.89 -44.12
N ARG A 197 2.67 -34.73 -43.47
CA ARG A 197 3.97 -35.15 -44.02
C ARG A 197 4.33 -36.62 -43.74
N SER A 198 3.58 -37.29 -42.87
CA SER A 198 3.77 -38.69 -42.50
C SER A 198 2.83 -39.68 -43.23
N LEU A 199 2.03 -39.18 -44.18
CA LEU A 199 1.19 -39.95 -45.11
C LEU A 199 1.81 -39.93 -46.50
#